data_AF-A0A957VD05-F1
#
_entry.id   AF-A0A957VD05-F1
#
_cell.length_a   1.000
_cell.length_b   1.000
_cell.length_c   1.000
_cell.angle_alpha   90.00
_cell.angle_beta   90.00
_cell.angle_gamma   90.00
#
_symmetry.space_group_name_H-M   'P 1'
#
loop_
_entity.id
_entity.type
_entity.pdbx_description
1 polymer ?
#
loop_
_entity_poly.entity_id
_entity_poly.type
_entity_poly.pdbx_seq_one_letter_code
_entity_poly.pdbx_strand_id
1 'polypeptide(L)'
;MTFTRRQFLKKMFKLAAAGSLAAVGGGYGGYRYTSQIETEWLDVESVQIPLKNLPSALEGFKIAQLSDLHLRPFTTLEFLQKAIDRTNQLQADLVVLTGDFVSREAEAIFELAPVLAGLNPKYGLYAALGNH
;
A
#
# COMPACT_ATOMS: atom_id res chain seq x y z
N MET A 1 48.48 -20.63 -24.09
CA MET A 1 48.27 -21.31 -22.78
C MET A 1 47.25 -22.42 -22.96
N THR A 2 47.62 -23.69 -22.73
CA THR A 2 46.70 -24.83 -22.77
C THR A 2 46.09 -25.06 -21.39
N PHE A 3 44.75 -25.09 -21.29
CA PHE A 3 44.06 -25.36 -20.02
C PHE A 3 44.08 -26.86 -19.69
N THR A 4 44.38 -27.21 -18.45
CA THR A 4 44.21 -28.60 -17.98
C THR A 4 42.73 -28.91 -17.72
N ARG A 5 42.33 -30.18 -17.89
CA ARG A 5 40.95 -30.65 -17.60
C ARG A 5 40.47 -30.25 -16.19
N ARG A 6 41.36 -30.34 -15.18
CA ARG A 6 41.08 -29.93 -13.79
C ARG A 6 40.82 -28.42 -13.66
N GLN A 7 41.59 -27.59 -14.37
CA GLN A 7 41.40 -26.13 -14.35
C GLN A 7 40.10 -25.75 -15.07
N PHE A 8 39.77 -26.41 -16.18
CA PHE A 8 38.51 -26.23 -16.90
C PHE A 8 37.30 -26.57 -16.02
N LEU A 9 37.29 -27.75 -15.38
CA LEU A 9 36.19 -28.18 -14.48
C LEU A 9 36.03 -27.26 -13.27
N LYS A 10 37.13 -26.83 -12.63
CA LYS A 10 37.07 -25.86 -11.51
C LYS A 10 36.48 -24.51 -11.94
N LYS A 11 36.79 -24.04 -13.15
CA LYS A 11 36.25 -22.78 -13.69
C LYS A 11 34.76 -22.91 -13.99
N MET A 12 34.34 -24.02 -14.59
CA MET A 12 32.93 -24.31 -14.85
C MET A 12 32.11 -24.41 -13.56
N PHE A 13 32.62 -25.11 -12.54
CA PHE A 13 31.94 -25.21 -11.24
C PHE A 13 31.77 -23.85 -10.56
N LYS A 14 32.82 -23.00 -10.57
CA LYS A 14 32.73 -21.64 -10.02
C LYS A 14 31.71 -20.77 -10.75
N LEU A 15 31.65 -20.87 -12.08
CA LEU A 15 30.67 -20.15 -12.90
C LEU A 15 29.24 -20.62 -12.61
N ALA A 16 29.03 -21.93 -12.53
CA ALA A 16 27.72 -22.50 -12.17
C ALA A 16 27.30 -22.06 -10.76
N ALA A 17 28.18 -22.18 -9.76
CA ALA A 17 27.90 -21.76 -8.39
C ALA A 17 27.59 -20.25 -8.28
N ALA A 18 28.34 -19.40 -8.99
CA ALA A 18 28.09 -17.96 -9.03
C ALA A 18 26.75 -17.63 -9.71
N GLY A 19 26.41 -18.32 -10.81
CA GLY A 19 25.13 -18.17 -11.49
C GLY A 19 23.94 -18.60 -10.62
N SER A 20 24.07 -19.72 -9.89
CA SER A 20 23.06 -20.19 -8.94
C SER A 20 22.85 -19.21 -7.78
N LEU A 21 23.92 -18.67 -7.20
CA LEU A 21 23.83 -17.65 -6.15
C LEU A 21 23.15 -16.38 -6.63
N ALA A 22 23.48 -15.92 -7.84
CA ALA A 22 22.82 -14.76 -8.44
C ALA A 22 21.31 -15.00 -8.69
N ALA A 23 20.93 -16.20 -9.16
CA ALA A 23 19.53 -16.55 -9.38
C ALA A 23 18.73 -16.63 -8.07
N VAL A 24 19.30 -17.24 -7.03
CA VAL A 24 18.67 -17.29 -5.71
C VAL A 24 18.56 -15.90 -5.09
N GLY A 25 19.63 -15.10 -5.15
CA GLY A 25 19.64 -13.72 -4.65
C GLY A 25 18.65 -12.83 -5.39
N GLY A 26 18.60 -12.91 -6.71
CA GLY A 26 17.64 -12.18 -7.55
C GLY A 26 16.19 -12.61 -7.31
N GLY A 27 15.94 -13.92 -7.20
CA GLY A 27 14.61 -14.46 -6.89
C GLY A 27 14.12 -14.04 -5.50
N TYR A 28 14.98 -14.13 -4.49
CA TYR A 28 14.66 -13.68 -3.14
C TYR A 28 14.46 -12.16 -3.07
N GLY A 29 15.30 -11.38 -3.75
CA GLY A 29 15.17 -9.93 -3.85
C GLY A 29 13.87 -9.51 -4.54
N GLY A 30 13.53 -10.16 -5.66
CA GLY A 30 12.25 -9.93 -6.35
C GLY A 30 11.05 -10.27 -5.48
N TYR A 31 11.05 -11.44 -4.82
CA TYR A 31 9.99 -11.82 -3.89
C TYR A 31 9.85 -10.81 -2.74
N ARG A 32 10.97 -10.37 -2.15
CA ARG A 32 10.96 -9.38 -1.07
C ARG A 32 10.38 -8.05 -1.52
N TYR A 33 10.76 -7.60 -2.71
CA TYR A 33 10.26 -6.36 -3.28
C TYR A 33 8.74 -6.40 -3.46
N THR A 34 8.21 -7.41 -4.14
CA THR A 34 6.77 -7.49 -4.46
C THR A 34 5.88 -7.82 -3.26
N SER A 35 6.40 -8.53 -2.25
CA SER A 35 5.59 -8.97 -1.10
C SER A 35 5.66 -8.07 0.13
N GLN A 36 6.64 -7.18 0.21
CA GLN A 36 6.86 -6.37 1.42
C GLN A 36 7.20 -4.92 1.15
N ILE A 37 7.86 -4.61 0.03
CA ILE A 37 8.24 -3.22 -0.24
C ILE A 37 7.11 -2.52 -1.00
N GLU A 38 6.71 -3.09 -2.13
CA GLU A 38 5.68 -2.52 -2.99
C GLU A 38 4.34 -2.40 -2.27
N THR A 39 3.92 -3.45 -1.56
CA THR A 39 2.65 -3.48 -0.81
C THR A 39 2.59 -2.52 0.38
N GLU A 40 3.73 -2.09 0.93
CA GLU A 40 3.77 -1.09 2.00
C GLU A 40 4.01 0.34 1.50
N TRP A 41 4.11 0.53 0.19
CA TRP A 41 4.30 1.85 -0.39
C TRP A 41 2.98 2.62 -0.40
N LEU A 42 2.75 3.36 0.68
CA LEU A 42 1.66 4.33 0.75
C LEU A 42 2.01 5.56 -0.09
N ASP A 43 1.19 5.84 -1.09
CA ASP A 43 1.26 7.07 -1.89
C ASP A 43 -0.01 7.90 -1.74
N VAL A 44 0.09 9.21 -1.94
CA VAL A 44 -1.04 10.14 -1.89
C VAL A 44 -1.26 10.74 -3.26
N GLU A 45 -2.33 10.31 -3.91
CA GLU A 45 -2.76 10.92 -5.17
C GLU A 45 -3.59 12.18 -4.90
N SER A 46 -3.25 13.29 -5.57
CA SER A 46 -3.96 14.55 -5.48
C SER A 46 -4.58 14.90 -6.83
N VAL A 47 -5.91 14.86 -6.91
CA VAL A 47 -6.67 15.16 -8.13
C VAL A 47 -7.41 16.48 -7.98
N GLN A 48 -7.24 17.40 -8.94
CA GLN A 48 -8.03 18.62 -9.00
C GLN A 48 -9.32 18.35 -9.79
N ILE A 49 -10.46 18.64 -9.18
CA ILE A 49 -11.78 18.44 -9.81
C ILE A 49 -12.37 19.81 -10.18
N PRO A 50 -12.26 20.23 -11.46
CA PRO A 50 -12.83 21.50 -11.89
C PRO A 50 -14.35 21.39 -11.98
N LEU A 51 -15.07 22.19 -11.19
CA LEU A 51 -16.52 22.20 -11.17
C LEU A 51 -17.05 23.53 -11.70
N LYS A 52 -17.84 23.47 -12.77
CA LYS A 52 -18.51 24.66 -13.32
C LYS A 52 -19.52 25.18 -12.29
N ASN A 53 -19.47 26.49 -12.03
CA ASN A 53 -20.33 27.17 -11.06
C ASN A 53 -20.15 26.67 -9.61
N LEU A 54 -18.95 26.22 -9.23
CA LEU A 54 -18.64 25.94 -7.83
C LEU A 54 -18.85 27.21 -7.00
N PRO A 55 -19.61 27.18 -5.90
CA PRO A 55 -19.69 28.31 -4.99
C PRO A 55 -18.30 28.71 -4.50
N SER A 56 -17.99 30.00 -4.47
CA SER A 56 -16.67 30.50 -4.07
C SER A 56 -16.25 30.07 -2.66
N ALA A 57 -17.20 29.79 -1.78
CA ALA A 57 -16.95 29.26 -0.44
C ALA A 57 -16.37 27.83 -0.42
N LEU A 58 -16.47 27.08 -1.53
CA LEU A 58 -15.93 25.73 -1.70
C LEU A 58 -14.66 25.71 -2.55
N GLU A 59 -14.16 26.86 -3.00
CA GLU A 59 -12.91 26.93 -3.74
C GLU A 59 -11.76 26.46 -2.84
N GLY A 60 -10.99 25.47 -3.32
CA GLY A 60 -9.92 24.85 -2.54
C GLY A 60 -10.38 23.88 -1.44
N PHE A 61 -11.67 23.54 -1.38
CA PHE A 61 -12.19 22.54 -0.45
C PHE A 61 -11.55 21.16 -0.71
N LYS A 62 -10.97 20.55 0.32
CA LYS A 62 -10.24 19.29 0.20
C LYS A 62 -11.03 18.12 0.77
N ILE A 63 -11.21 17.09 -0.04
CA ILE A 63 -11.78 15.81 0.39
C ILE A 63 -10.68 14.76 0.35
N ALA A 64 -10.45 14.09 1.48
CA ALA A 64 -9.66 12.86 1.49
C ALA A 64 -10.60 11.66 1.37
N GLN A 65 -10.37 10.83 0.36
CA GLN A 65 -11.13 9.61 0.15
C GLN A 65 -10.26 8.40 0.48
N LEU A 66 -10.80 7.48 1.28
CA LEU A 66 -10.23 6.14 1.46
C LEU A 66 -11.27 5.10 1.05
N SER A 67 -10.82 4.03 0.40
CA SER A 67 -11.65 2.94 -0.10
C SER A 67 -10.87 1.64 -0.05
N ASP A 68 -11.57 0.50 -0.14
CA ASP A 68 -10.98 -0.81 -0.39
C ASP A 68 -9.86 -1.16 0.61
N LEU A 69 -10.08 -0.79 1.87
CA LEU A 69 -9.11 -0.98 2.95
C LEU A 69 -8.83 -2.46 3.18
N HIS A 70 -9.87 -3.30 3.06
CA HIS A 70 -9.77 -4.76 3.08
C HIS A 70 -8.85 -5.29 4.18
N LEU A 71 -9.15 -4.94 5.44
CA LEU A 71 -8.40 -5.45 6.59
C LEU A 71 -8.43 -6.98 6.56
N ARG A 72 -7.24 -7.55 6.35
CA ARG A 72 -6.96 -8.98 6.13
C ARG A 72 -7.72 -9.62 4.95
N PRO A 73 -7.05 -10.45 4.14
CA PRO A 73 -5.65 -10.85 4.21
C PRO A 73 -4.69 -9.86 3.52
N PHE A 74 -5.22 -8.83 2.85
CA PHE A 74 -4.44 -7.99 1.93
C PHE A 74 -3.71 -6.84 2.62
N THR A 75 -4.35 -6.21 3.61
CA THR A 75 -3.74 -5.13 4.39
C THR A 75 -3.59 -5.52 5.86
N THR A 76 -2.67 -4.85 6.53
CA THR A 76 -2.46 -5.00 7.97
C THR A 76 -2.96 -3.77 8.71
N LEU A 77 -3.25 -3.93 10.00
CA LEU A 77 -3.70 -2.82 10.85
C LEU A 77 -2.64 -1.72 10.94
N GLU A 78 -1.36 -2.09 10.95
CA GLU A 78 -0.24 -1.14 10.99
C GLU A 78 -0.15 -0.30 9.71
N PHE A 79 -0.39 -0.92 8.54
CA PHE A 79 -0.42 -0.18 7.28
C PHE A 79 -1.61 0.79 7.24
N LEU A 80 -2.79 0.34 7.68
CA LEU A 80 -3.98 1.21 7.75
C LEU A 80 -3.79 2.35 8.75
N GLN A 81 -3.12 2.12 9.88
CA GLN A 81 -2.75 3.20 10.80
C GLN A 81 -1.84 4.23 10.13
N LYS A 82 -0.80 3.80 9.39
CA LYS A 82 0.05 4.72 8.61
C LYS A 82 -0.78 5.53 7.60
N ALA A 83 -1.75 4.89 6.93
CA ALA A 83 -2.64 5.55 5.99
C ALA A 83 -3.49 6.64 6.67
N ILE A 84 -4.07 6.35 7.83
CA ILE A 84 -4.89 7.30 8.60
C ILE A 84 -4.05 8.47 9.13
N ASP A 85 -2.86 8.19 9.65
CA ASP A 85 -1.93 9.22 10.09
C ASP A 85 -1.56 10.15 8.92
N ARG A 86 -1.31 9.56 7.75
CA ARG A 86 -1.01 10.31 6.53
C ARG A 86 -2.22 11.14 6.07
N THR A 87 -3.42 10.59 6.11
CA THR A 87 -4.67 11.30 5.79
C THR A 87 -4.86 12.52 6.70
N ASN A 88 -4.66 12.37 8.00
CA ASN A 88 -4.78 13.48 8.96
C ASN A 88 -3.77 14.61 8.65
N GLN A 89 -2.55 14.27 8.19
CA GLN A 89 -1.54 15.25 7.77
C GLN A 89 -1.94 16.04 6.51
N LEU A 90 -2.85 15.53 5.68
CA LEU A 90 -3.35 16.27 4.50
C LEU A 90 -4.21 17.47 4.90
N GLN A 91 -4.67 17.51 6.16
CA GLN A 91 -5.58 18.53 6.69
C GLN A 91 -6.79 18.74 5.78
N ALA A 92 -7.39 17.63 5.33
CA ALA A 92 -8.59 17.67 4.51
C ALA A 92 -9.77 18.26 5.31
N ASP A 93 -10.62 18.98 4.59
CA ASP A 93 -11.84 19.56 5.15
C ASP A 93 -12.85 18.47 5.50
N LEU A 94 -12.91 17.42 4.67
CA LEU A 94 -13.82 16.28 4.78
C LEU A 94 -13.05 14.98 4.57
N VAL A 95 -13.38 13.93 5.31
CA VAL A 95 -12.93 12.58 4.99
C VAL A 95 -14.14 11.72 4.62
N VAL A 96 -14.02 10.98 3.53
CA VAL A 96 -15.02 10.03 3.06
C VAL A 96 -14.43 8.62 2.96
N LEU A 97 -15.16 7.65 3.49
CA LEU A 97 -14.85 6.22 3.43
C LEU A 97 -15.81 5.54 2.47
N THR A 98 -15.33 5.11 1.31
CA THR A 98 -16.21 4.71 0.18
C THR A 98 -16.40 3.21 0.00
N GLY A 99 -16.16 2.42 1.05
CA GLY A 99 -16.53 1.00 1.09
C GLY A 99 -15.37 0.05 1.35
N ASP A 100 -15.70 -1.24 1.38
CA ASP A 100 -14.77 -2.38 1.42
C ASP A 100 -13.74 -2.29 2.56
N PHE A 101 -14.25 -2.13 3.79
CA PHE A 101 -13.46 -2.02 5.02
C PHE A 101 -12.72 -3.30 5.38
N VAL A 102 -13.41 -4.43 5.23
CA VAL A 102 -12.94 -5.78 5.53
C VAL A 102 -13.05 -6.63 4.26
N SER A 103 -12.41 -7.80 4.23
CA SER A 103 -12.61 -8.74 3.12
C SER A 103 -13.57 -9.86 3.50
N ARG A 104 -13.09 -10.92 4.15
CA ARG A 104 -13.89 -12.15 4.34
C ARG A 104 -14.43 -12.33 5.76
N GLU A 105 -13.84 -11.61 6.71
CA GLU A 105 -14.12 -11.73 8.15
C GLU A 105 -14.77 -10.43 8.60
N ALA A 106 -16.10 -10.42 8.72
CA ALA A 106 -16.86 -9.22 9.10
C ALA A 106 -16.42 -8.71 10.48
N GLU A 107 -16.06 -9.62 11.38
CA GLU A 107 -15.62 -9.34 12.75
C GLU A 107 -14.32 -8.52 12.81
N ALA A 108 -13.50 -8.53 11.75
CA ALA A 108 -12.30 -7.69 11.67
C ALA A 108 -12.65 -6.19 11.75
N ILE A 109 -13.89 -5.81 11.48
CA ILE A 109 -14.35 -4.42 11.64
C ILE A 109 -14.21 -3.93 13.09
N PHE A 110 -14.33 -4.81 14.08
CA PHE A 110 -14.19 -4.43 15.49
C PHE A 110 -12.75 -4.06 15.85
N GLU A 111 -11.77 -4.58 15.10
CA GLU A 111 -10.37 -4.17 15.20
C GLU A 111 -10.08 -2.91 14.39
N LEU A 112 -10.71 -2.76 13.21
CA LEU A 112 -10.48 -1.64 12.30
C LEU A 112 -11.17 -0.34 12.75
N ALA A 113 -12.40 -0.42 13.27
CA ALA A 113 -13.20 0.75 13.61
C ALA A 113 -12.52 1.69 14.62
N PRO A 114 -11.84 1.22 15.68
CA PRO A 114 -11.06 2.09 16.58
C PRO A 114 -9.95 2.86 15.87
N VAL A 115 -9.32 2.25 14.86
CA VAL A 115 -8.26 2.88 14.06
C VAL A 115 -8.87 3.95 13.15
N LEU A 116 -9.97 3.65 12.46
CA LEU A 116 -10.72 4.63 11.66
C LEU A 116 -11.26 5.81 12.49
N ALA A 117 -11.61 5.58 13.75
CA ALA A 117 -12.04 6.64 14.66
C ALA A 117 -10.95 7.68 14.96
N GLY A 118 -9.68 7.38 14.64
CA GLY A 118 -8.58 8.35 14.70
C GLY A 118 -8.58 9.40 13.58
N LEU A 119 -9.43 9.27 12.56
CA LEU A 119 -9.61 10.30 11.53
C LEU A 119 -10.25 11.55 12.13
N ASN A 120 -9.65 12.71 11.87
CA ASN A 120 -10.08 13.98 12.48
C ASN A 120 -10.30 15.11 11.44
N PRO A 121 -11.27 14.95 10.52
CA PRO A 121 -11.62 15.98 9.54
C PRO A 121 -12.40 17.15 10.16
N LYS A 122 -12.27 18.34 9.56
CA LYS A 122 -12.91 19.57 10.04
C LYS A 122 -14.44 19.53 9.98
N TYR A 123 -15.01 19.00 8.88
CA TYR A 123 -16.46 18.98 8.64
C TYR A 123 -17.08 17.58 8.78
N GLY A 124 -16.32 16.62 9.31
CA GLY A 124 -16.79 15.30 9.66
C GLY A 124 -16.32 14.17 8.74
N LEU A 125 -16.63 12.96 9.20
CA LEU A 125 -16.30 11.69 8.57
C LEU A 125 -17.60 11.06 8.05
N TYR A 126 -17.64 10.70 6.77
CA TYR A 126 -18.80 10.07 6.13
C TYR A 126 -18.40 8.73 5.56
N ALA A 127 -19.25 7.72 5.70
CA ALA A 127 -18.96 6.37 5.28
C ALA A 127 -20.12 5.76 4.49
N ALA A 128 -19.78 4.96 3.48
CA ALA A 128 -20.70 4.07 2.78
C ALA A 128 -20.18 2.63 2.86
N LEU A 129 -21.09 1.66 2.82
CA LEU A 129 -20.73 0.25 2.67
C LEU A 129 -20.27 -0.01 1.23
N GLY A 130 -19.36 -0.96 1.07
CA GLY A 130 -18.97 -1.48 -0.23
C GLY A 130 -19.69 -2.78 -0.58
N ASN A 131 -19.09 -3.56 -1.46
CA ASN A 131 -19.64 -4.84 -1.92
C ASN A 131 -19.06 -6.07 -1.17
N HIS A 132 -18.12 -5.86 -0.25
CA HIS A 132 -17.58 -6.89 0.64
C HIS A 132 -18.05 -6.72 2.09
#